data_AF-A0A140D038-F1
#
_entry.id   AF-A0A140D038-F1
#
_cell.length_a   1.000
_cell.length_b   1.000
_cell.length_c   1.000
_cell.angle_alpha   90.00
_cell.angle_beta   90.00
_cell.angle_gamma   90.00
#
_symmetry.space_group_name_H-M   'P 1'
#
loop_
_entity.id
_entity.type
_entity.pdbx_description
1 polymer ?
#
loop_
_entity_poly.entity_id
_entity_poly.type
_entity_poly.pdbx_seq_one_letter_code
_entity_poly.pdbx_strand_id
1 'polypeptide(L)'
;AVKLSEDRWWISIADSDLLLWVKGVANGYRLDVLVDEPDVSPLGIQGPKSDELMARVFGDAVRDIRFFRYGVFDFEGRDMVIARSGYSKQGGFEVY
;
A
#
# COMPACT_ATOMS: atom_id res chain seq x y z
N ALA A 1 5.82 5.04 -0.45
CA ALA A 1 4.70 5.65 0.29
C ALA A 1 3.48 5.72 -0.63
N VAL A 2 2.32 5.37 -0.11
CA VAL A 2 1.02 5.45 -0.80
C VAL A 2 0.36 6.76 -0.36
N LYS A 3 0.16 7.71 -1.28
CA LYS A 3 -0.50 9.00 -0.98
C LYS A 3 -2.01 8.83 -1.14
N LEU A 4 -2.73 8.56 -0.05
CA LEU A 4 -4.17 8.28 -0.07
C LEU A 4 -5.02 9.53 -0.33
N SER A 5 -4.60 10.67 0.20
CA SER A 5 -5.22 11.99 -0.01
C SER A 5 -4.15 13.07 -0.03
N GLU A 6 -4.53 14.35 -0.14
CA GLU A 6 -3.57 15.45 -0.11
C GLU A 6 -2.73 15.51 1.17
N ASP A 7 -3.28 15.00 2.27
CA ASP A 7 -2.81 15.09 3.66
C ASP A 7 -2.63 13.71 4.34
N ARG A 8 -2.81 12.59 3.62
CA ARG A 8 -2.68 11.24 4.18
C ARG A 8 -1.74 10.37 3.35
N TRP A 9 -0.77 9.77 4.05
CA TRP A 9 0.18 8.84 3.45
C TRP A 9 0.33 7.58 4.29
N TRP A 10 0.46 6.44 3.62
CA TRP A 10 0.99 5.22 4.22
C TRP A 10 2.43 4.99 3.80
N ILE A 11 3.25 4.57 4.75
CA ILE A 11 4.67 4.27 4.54
C ILE A 11 4.87 2.83 4.98
N SER A 12 5.16 1.93 4.04
CA SER A 12 5.58 0.58 4.37
C SER A 12 6.98 0.62 4.97
N ILE A 13 7.12 0.11 6.19
CA ILE A 13 8.38 0.07 6.94
C ILE A 13 8.83 -1.38 7.14
N ALA A 14 10.14 -1.62 7.20
CA ALA A 14 10.68 -2.95 7.48
C ALA A 14 10.73 -3.25 8.99
N ASP A 15 10.86 -2.20 9.80
CA ASP A 15 10.97 -2.23 11.26
C ASP A 15 10.53 -0.87 11.85
N SER A 16 10.68 -0.70 13.16
CA SER A 16 10.29 0.50 13.88
C SER A 16 11.20 1.73 13.65
N ASP A 17 12.38 1.59 13.03
CA ASP A 17 13.37 2.68 13.01
C ASP A 17 12.84 3.88 12.22
N LEU A 18 12.22 3.64 11.07
CA LEU A 18 11.62 4.70 10.27
C LEU A 18 10.44 5.35 11.01
N LEU A 19 9.61 4.58 11.73
CA LEU A 19 8.52 5.12 12.53
C LEU A 19 9.05 6.06 13.62
N LEU A 20 10.10 5.63 14.35
CA LEU A 20 10.74 6.44 15.39
C LEU A 20 11.39 7.69 14.82
N TRP A 21 12.04 7.59 13.66
CA TRP A 21 12.63 8.74 12.97
C TRP A 21 11.56 9.76 12.56
N VAL A 22 10.46 9.33 11.92
CA VAL A 22 9.35 10.23 11.53
C VAL A 22 8.75 10.92 12.75
N LYS A 23 8.52 10.18 13.85
CA LYS A 23 8.03 10.76 15.11
C LYS A 23 8.99 11.81 15.67
N GLY A 24 10.30 11.55 15.61
CA GLY A 24 11.34 12.49 16.03
C GLY A 24 11.33 13.79 15.21
N VAL A 25 11.24 13.69 13.88
CA VAL A 25 11.16 14.85 12.98
C VAL A 25 9.88 15.65 13.23
N ALA A 26 8.73 14.99 13.30
CA ALA A 26 7.45 15.64 13.57
C ALA A 26 7.46 16.41 14.89
N ASN A 27 8.01 15.81 15.95
CA ASN A 27 8.12 16.46 17.26
C ASN A 27 9.13 17.61 17.25
N GLY A 28 10.32 17.41 16.68
CA GLY A 28 11.40 18.40 16.65
C GLY A 28 11.02 19.68 15.89
N TYR A 29 10.27 19.55 14.80
CA TYR A 29 9.78 20.69 14.00
C TYR A 29 8.38 21.18 14.42
N ARG A 30 7.74 20.54 15.41
CA ARG A 30 6.36 20.84 15.83
C ARG A 30 5.36 20.82 14.67
N LEU A 31 5.48 19.81 13.81
CA LEU A 31 4.57 19.62 12.68
C LEU A 31 3.20 19.17 13.19
N ASP A 32 2.15 19.72 12.60
CA ASP A 32 0.76 19.29 12.85
C ASP A 32 0.45 18.05 12.00
N VAL A 33 0.89 16.89 12.49
CA VAL A 33 0.74 15.60 11.80
C VAL A 33 0.56 14.46 12.80
N LEU A 34 -0.34 13.52 12.49
CA LEU A 34 -0.51 12.27 13.22
C LEU A 34 0.38 11.19 12.62
N VAL A 35 1.11 10.47 13.48
CA VAL A 35 2.04 9.40 13.09
C VAL A 35 1.76 8.15 13.93
N ASP A 36 1.02 7.22 13.36
CA ASP A 36 0.61 5.97 13.97
C ASP A 36 0.75 4.78 13.01
N GLU A 37 0.53 3.58 13.56
CA GLU A 37 0.38 2.36 12.77
C GLU A 37 -1.10 2.21 12.40
N PRO A 38 -1.45 2.21 11.10
CA PRO A 38 -2.83 2.05 10.68
C PRO A 38 -3.30 0.60 10.91
N ASP A 39 -4.61 0.42 11.10
CA ASP A 39 -5.25 -0.91 11.14
C ASP A 39 -5.34 -1.52 9.73
N VAL A 40 -4.18 -1.86 9.17
CA VAL A 40 -3.99 -2.35 7.81
C VAL A 40 -2.94 -3.44 7.84
N SER A 41 -3.23 -4.59 7.23
CA SER A 41 -2.33 -5.73 7.14
C SER A 41 -1.98 -6.01 5.68
N PRO A 42 -0.81 -5.53 5.19
CA PRO A 42 -0.44 -5.70 3.80
C PRO A 42 -0.31 -7.18 3.40
N LEU A 43 -0.95 -7.56 2.28
CA LEU A 43 -0.85 -8.89 1.69
C LEU A 43 -0.15 -8.81 0.32
N GLY A 44 1.01 -9.46 0.22
CA GLY A 44 1.75 -9.55 -1.04
C GLY A 44 1.27 -10.71 -1.91
N ILE A 45 0.84 -10.41 -3.14
CA ILE A 45 0.48 -11.40 -4.16
C ILE A 45 1.50 -11.34 -5.29
N GLN A 46 2.36 -12.35 -5.38
CA GLN A 46 3.58 -12.29 -6.18
C GLN A 46 3.74 -13.49 -7.10
N GLY A 47 4.33 -13.28 -8.27
CA GLY A 47 4.65 -14.35 -9.22
C GLY A 47 3.93 -14.23 -10.57
N PRO A 48 4.20 -15.18 -11.49
CA PRO A 48 3.84 -15.05 -12.91
C PRO A 48 2.34 -15.16 -13.18
N LYS A 49 1.56 -15.60 -12.19
CA LYS A 49 0.09 -15.71 -12.26
C LYS A 49 -0.62 -14.66 -11.40
N SER A 50 0.10 -13.69 -10.83
CA SER A 50 -0.48 -12.66 -9.96
C SER A 50 -1.57 -11.86 -10.68
N ASP A 51 -1.37 -11.47 -11.94
CA ASP A 51 -2.37 -10.77 -12.76
C ASP A 51 -3.64 -11.58 -13.01
N GLU A 52 -3.52 -12.90 -13.15
CA GLU A 52 -4.67 -13.80 -13.33
C GLU A 52 -5.45 -13.95 -12.02
N LEU A 53 -4.75 -14.17 -10.90
CA LEU A 53 -5.36 -14.28 -9.58
C LEU A 53 -6.06 -12.99 -9.17
N MET A 54 -5.39 -11.85 -9.30
CA MET A 54 -5.96 -10.56 -8.90
C MET A 54 -7.19 -10.21 -9.73
N ALA A 55 -7.17 -10.47 -11.05
CA ALA A 55 -8.34 -10.21 -11.89
C ALA A 55 -9.54 -11.10 -11.55
N ARG A 56 -9.31 -12.34 -11.10
CA ARG A 56 -10.38 -13.23 -10.63
C ARG A 56 -11.04 -12.74 -9.34
N VAL A 57 -10.32 -12.00 -8.51
CA VAL A 57 -10.79 -11.54 -7.19
C VAL A 57 -11.38 -10.13 -7.28
N PHE A 58 -10.71 -9.22 -7.99
CA PHE A 58 -11.04 -7.78 -8.03
C PHE A 58 -11.51 -7.28 -9.41
N GLY A 59 -11.62 -8.18 -10.40
CA GLY A 59 -11.98 -7.85 -11.78
C GLY A 59 -10.80 -7.39 -12.64
N ASP A 60 -11.02 -7.34 -13.96
CA ASP A 60 -9.94 -7.08 -14.94
C ASP A 60 -9.30 -5.69 -14.79
N ALA A 61 -10.00 -4.70 -14.25
CA ALA A 61 -9.49 -3.34 -14.04
C ALA A 61 -8.22 -3.29 -13.16
N VAL A 62 -7.99 -4.29 -12.31
CA VAL A 62 -6.76 -4.38 -11.49
C VAL A 62 -5.50 -4.50 -12.35
N ARG A 63 -5.63 -5.02 -13.57
CA ARG A 63 -4.50 -5.18 -14.50
C ARG A 63 -3.99 -3.84 -15.02
N ASP A 64 -4.86 -2.83 -15.08
CA ASP A 64 -4.54 -1.49 -15.59
C ASP A 64 -3.69 -0.66 -14.60
N ILE A 65 -3.53 -1.14 -13.36
CA ILE A 65 -2.64 -0.53 -12.38
C ILE A 65 -1.20 -0.62 -12.89
N ARG A 66 -0.62 0.53 -13.22
CA ARG A 66 0.77 0.65 -13.67
C ARG A 66 1.74 0.41 -12.51
N PHE A 67 2.97 0.01 -12.84
CA PHE A 67 4.03 -0.23 -11.86
C PHE A 67 4.24 0.99 -10.93
N PHE A 68 4.31 0.76 -9.61
CA PHE A 68 4.36 1.80 -8.57
C PHE A 68 3.16 2.77 -8.58
N ARG A 69 2.01 2.32 -9.08
CA ARG A 69 0.70 2.97 -8.90
C ARG A 69 -0.22 2.06 -8.08
N TYR A 70 -1.31 2.64 -7.61
CA TYR A 70 -2.36 1.92 -6.91
C TYR A 70 -3.74 2.34 -7.41
N GLY A 71 -4.75 1.54 -7.10
CA GLY A 71 -6.16 1.87 -7.24
C GLY A 71 -6.95 1.40 -6.03
N VAL A 72 -8.23 1.77 -5.98
CA VAL A 72 -9.17 1.34 -4.93
C VAL A 72 -10.19 0.40 -5.57
N PHE A 73 -10.41 -0.76 -4.95
CA PHE A 73 -11.26 -1.82 -5.47
C PHE A 73 -12.18 -2.34 -4.36
N ASP A 74 -13.42 -2.66 -4.70
CA ASP A 74 -14.34 -3.31 -3.78
C ASP A 74 -13.95 -4.78 -3.59
N PHE A 75 -14.01 -5.25 -2.35
CA PHE A 75 -14.01 -6.66 -1.99
C PHE A 75 -14.96 -6.88 -0.83
N GLU A 76 -16.06 -7.61 -1.10
CA GLU A 76 -17.11 -7.90 -0.12
C GLU A 76 -17.68 -6.64 0.58
N GLY A 77 -17.84 -5.54 -0.17
CA GLY A 77 -18.37 -4.28 0.36
C GLY A 77 -17.34 -3.42 1.10
N ARG A 78 -16.04 -3.73 0.96
CA ARG A 78 -14.93 -2.97 1.56
C ARG A 78 -13.99 -2.47 0.48
N ASP A 79 -13.63 -1.19 0.59
CA ASP A 79 -12.62 -0.57 -0.26
C ASP A 79 -11.22 -1.06 0.13
N MET A 80 -10.55 -1.72 -0.80
CA MET A 80 -9.17 -2.21 -0.67
C MET A 80 -8.24 -1.37 -1.54
N VAL A 81 -7.10 -0.95 -0.98
CA VAL A 81 -6.08 -0.25 -1.74
C VAL A 81 -5.14 -1.29 -2.33
N ILE A 82 -5.05 -1.34 -3.67
CA ILE A 82 -4.23 -2.33 -4.37
C ILE A 82 -3.14 -1.61 -5.12
N ALA A 83 -1.87 -1.91 -4.81
CA ALA A 83 -0.71 -1.37 -5.50
C ALA A 83 -0.05 -2.43 -6.37
N ARG A 84 0.42 -2.03 -7.57
CA ARG A 84 1.32 -2.89 -8.36
C ARG A 84 2.76 -2.66 -7.91
N SER A 85 3.19 -3.48 -6.96
CA SER A 85 4.50 -3.46 -6.32
C SER A 85 4.86 -4.86 -5.82
N GLY A 86 6.08 -5.03 -5.32
CA GLY A 86 6.52 -6.32 -4.80
C GLY A 86 8.02 -6.50 -4.69
N TYR A 87 8.42 -7.47 -3.87
CA TYR A 87 9.82 -7.80 -3.63
C TYR A 87 10.33 -8.98 -4.49
N SER A 88 9.43 -9.70 -5.17
CA SER A 88 9.70 -11.05 -5.70
C SER A 88 10.45 -11.14 -7.03
N LYS A 89 10.90 -10.02 -7.64
CA LYS A 89 11.39 -9.92 -9.04
C LYS A 89 10.42 -10.38 -10.13
N GLN A 90 9.34 -11.10 -9.82
CA GLN A 90 8.43 -11.70 -10.78
C GLN A 90 7.13 -10.88 -10.98
N GLY A 91 7.13 -9.62 -10.54
CA GLY A 91 5.94 -8.79 -10.51
C GLY A 91 4.91 -9.26 -9.50
N GLY A 92 3.91 -8.42 -9.26
CA GLY A 92 2.85 -8.71 -8.32
C GLY A 92 2.15 -7.46 -7.85
N PHE A 93 1.39 -7.66 -6.78
CA PHE A 93 0.58 -6.65 -6.13
C PHE A 93 0.77 -6.71 -4.62
N GLU A 94 0.45 -5.60 -3.96
CA GLU A 94 0.24 -5.51 -2.52
C GLU A 94 -1.19 -5.02 -2.29
N VAL A 95 -1.94 -5.75 -1.47
CA VAL A 95 -3.29 -5.37 -1.02
C VAL A 95 -3.15 -4.81 0.38
N TYR A 96 -3.72 -3.63 0.59
CA TYR A 96 -3.78 -2.92 1.86
C TYR A 96 -5.25 -2.76 2.28
#